data_AF-A0A1T2KZZ9-F1
#
_entry.id   AF-A0A1T2KZZ9-F1
#
_cell.length_a   1.000
_cell.length_b   1.000
_cell.length_c   1.000
_cell.angle_alpha   90.00
_cell.angle_beta   90.00
_cell.angle_gamma   90.00
#
_symmetry.space_group_name_H-M   'P 1'
#
loop_
_entity.id
_entity.type
_entity.pdbx_description
1 polymer ?
#
loop_
_entity_poly.entity_id
_entity_poly.type
_entity_poly.pdbx_seq_one_letter_code
_entity_poly.pdbx_strand_id
1 'polypeptide(L)'
;TKVYVINGPLFFGSAKVFSELFTPDDDPDEVIVDFINSRVADHSAVEAIDSLAERYTKRGKHLHLRHLSVDCTNLLNKAGDLVEVNYEEDPHYKVADDKLA
;
A
#
# COMPACT_ATOMS: atom_id res chain seq x y z
N THR A 1 7.98 -2.10 -15.92
CA THR A 1 7.40 -2.20 -14.57
C THR A 1 8.45 -1.92 -13.52
N LYS A 2 8.13 -1.19 -12.45
CA LYS A 2 9.04 -0.89 -11.32
C LYS A 2 8.41 -1.36 -10.01
N VAL A 3 9.21 -1.92 -9.11
CA VAL A 3 8.73 -2.47 -7.83
C VAL A 3 9.36 -1.69 -6.67
N TYR A 4 8.51 -1.19 -5.77
CA TYR A 4 8.90 -0.54 -4.52
C TYR A 4 8.55 -1.44 -3.34
N VAL A 5 9.56 -1.95 -2.65
CA VAL A 5 9.36 -2.76 -1.43
C VAL A 5 9.40 -1.85 -0.22
N ILE A 6 8.27 -1.75 0.48
CA ILE A 6 8.13 -0.92 1.67
C ILE A 6 8.57 -1.72 2.90
N ASN A 7 9.44 -1.12 3.70
CA ASN A 7 10.00 -1.75 4.89
C ASN A 7 9.69 -0.90 6.12
N GLY A 8 9.17 -1.56 7.15
CA GLY A 8 8.79 -0.91 8.40
C GLY A 8 7.37 -0.34 8.39
N PRO A 9 6.88 0.14 9.54
CA PRO A 9 5.49 0.57 9.66
C PRO A 9 5.21 1.87 8.89
N LEU A 10 4.07 1.88 8.19
CA LEU A 10 3.50 3.08 7.59
C LEU A 10 2.47 3.68 8.55
N PHE A 11 2.74 4.89 9.01
CA PHE A 11 1.92 5.65 9.95
C PHE A 11 2.13 7.15 9.69
N PHE A 12 1.42 8.01 10.41
CA PHE A 12 1.49 9.47 10.24
C PHE A 12 2.93 10.03 10.15
N GLY A 13 3.86 9.51 10.95
CA GLY A 13 5.26 9.97 10.96
C GLY A 13 6.08 9.53 9.74
N SER A 14 5.71 8.44 9.08
CA SER A 14 6.42 7.89 7.91
C SER A 14 5.70 8.17 6.57
N ALA A 15 4.45 8.63 6.60
CA ALA A 15 3.63 8.95 5.42
C ALA A 15 4.30 9.94 4.45
N LYS A 16 4.99 10.95 4.98
CA LYS A 16 5.73 11.93 4.17
C LYS A 16 6.91 11.28 3.45
N VAL A 17 7.74 10.54 4.19
CA VAL A 17 8.90 9.83 3.64
C VAL A 17 8.44 8.83 2.58
N PHE A 18 7.39 8.07 2.86
CA PHE A 18 6.76 7.16 1.90
C PHE A 18 6.42 7.88 0.59
N SER A 19 5.73 9.01 0.65
CA SER A 19 5.32 9.77 -0.53
C SER A 19 6.48 10.31 -1.37
N GLU A 20 7.62 10.59 -0.73
CA GLU A 20 8.86 11.08 -1.34
C GLU A 20 9.67 9.98 -2.03
N LEU A 21 9.43 8.70 -1.71
CA LEU A 21 10.10 7.56 -2.37
C LEU A 21 9.70 7.42 -3.85
N PHE A 22 8.52 7.92 -4.21
CA PHE A 22 7.93 7.72 -5.52
C PHE A 22 8.15 8.92 -6.42
N THR A 23 8.44 8.64 -7.69
CA THR A 23 8.69 9.64 -8.73
C THR A 23 7.70 9.41 -9.88
N PRO A 24 6.40 9.78 -9.72
CA PRO A 24 5.38 9.45 -10.69
C PRO A 24 5.61 10.02 -12.09
N ASP A 25 6.45 11.03 -12.26
CA ASP A 25 6.80 11.58 -13.58
C ASP A 25 7.82 10.69 -14.30
N ASP A 26 8.84 10.20 -13.58
CA ASP A 26 9.92 9.37 -14.12
C ASP A 26 9.66 7.86 -14.06
N ASP A 27 8.67 7.42 -13.28
CA ASP A 27 8.35 6.00 -13.12
C ASP A 27 7.70 5.40 -14.38
N PRO A 28 7.83 4.10 -14.64
CA PRO A 28 7.19 3.46 -15.80
C PRO A 28 5.66 3.46 -15.68
N ASP A 29 4.98 3.11 -16.77
CA ASP A 29 3.51 3.03 -16.82
C ASP A 29 2.91 2.05 -15.82
N GLU A 30 3.68 1.06 -15.39
CA GLU A 30 3.26 0.05 -14.42
C GLU A 30 4.19 0.07 -13.21
N VAL A 31 3.63 0.33 -12.03
CA VAL A 31 4.35 0.41 -10.76
C VAL A 31 3.69 -0.50 -9.73
N ILE A 32 4.51 -1.28 -9.03
CA ILE A 32 4.07 -2.18 -7.96
C ILE A 32 4.61 -1.65 -6.63
N VAL A 33 3.75 -1.51 -5.64
CA VAL A 33 4.12 -1.20 -4.25
C VAL A 33 3.86 -2.44 -3.41
N ASP A 34 4.93 -3.01 -2.88
CA ASP A 34 4.89 -4.23 -2.10
C ASP A 34 5.04 -3.92 -0.61
N PHE A 35 4.02 -4.25 0.17
CA PHE A 35 3.97 -4.04 1.61
C PHE A 35 4.34 -5.29 2.41
N ILE A 36 4.96 -6.31 1.81
CA ILE A 36 5.29 -7.59 2.49
C ILE A 36 6.05 -7.43 3.82
N ASN A 37 6.89 -6.40 3.94
CA ASN A 37 7.67 -6.08 5.15
C ASN A 37 7.17 -4.83 5.89
N SER A 38 5.96 -4.38 5.59
CA SER A 38 5.36 -3.15 6.09
C SER A 38 3.98 -3.41 6.65
N ARG A 39 3.59 -2.62 7.65
CA ARG A 39 2.23 -2.62 8.18
C ARG A 39 1.68 -1.21 8.14
N VAL A 40 0.50 -1.06 7.56
CA VAL A 40 -0.26 0.18 7.56
C VAL A 40 -0.98 0.26 8.90
N ALA A 41 -0.65 1.27 9.71
CA ALA A 41 -1.01 1.29 11.13
C ALA A 41 -2.12 2.29 11.49
N ASP A 42 -2.40 3.28 10.64
CA ASP A 42 -3.39 4.32 10.92
C ASP A 42 -4.08 4.86 9.65
N HIS A 43 -5.09 5.71 9.85
CA HIS A 43 -5.82 6.36 8.75
C HIS A 43 -4.93 7.27 7.89
N SER A 44 -3.93 7.91 8.48
CA SER A 44 -3.01 8.80 7.75
C SER A 44 -2.14 8.03 6.75
N ALA A 45 -1.75 6.81 7.10
CA ALA A 45 -1.07 5.89 6.19
C ALA A 45 -1.97 5.48 5.01
N VAL A 46 -3.24 5.21 5.26
CA VAL A 46 -4.24 4.91 4.21
C VAL A 46 -4.41 6.12 3.28
N GLU A 47 -4.54 7.34 3.82
CA GLU A 47 -4.63 8.57 3.03
C GLU A 47 -3.37 8.80 2.18
N ALA A 48 -2.18 8.49 2.69
CA ALA A 48 -0.93 8.60 1.94
C ALA A 48 -0.91 7.65 0.73
N ILE A 49 -1.41 6.43 0.90
CA ILE A 49 -1.56 5.45 -0.19
C ILE A 49 -2.59 5.94 -1.20
N ASP A 50 -3.74 6.43 -0.75
CA ASP A 50 -4.81 6.93 -1.63
C ASP A 50 -4.34 8.15 -2.45
N SER A 51 -3.58 9.05 -1.82
CA SER A 51 -2.96 10.20 -2.48
C SER A 51 -1.91 9.76 -3.52
N LEU A 52 -1.10 8.74 -3.20
CA LEU A 52 -0.14 8.17 -4.14
C LEU A 52 -0.85 7.59 -5.36
N ALA A 53 -1.87 6.76 -5.14
CA ALA A 53 -2.69 6.18 -6.21
C ALA A 53 -3.26 7.27 -7.12
N GLU A 54 -3.84 8.33 -6.55
CA GLU A 54 -4.36 9.46 -7.32
C GLU A 54 -3.27 10.15 -8.16
N ARG A 55 -2.03 10.29 -7.64
CA ARG A 55 -0.91 10.89 -8.39
C ARG A 55 -0.52 10.07 -9.62
N TYR A 56 -0.56 8.73 -9.54
CA TYR A 56 -0.28 7.83 -10.66
C TYR A 56 -1.43 7.80 -11.65
N THR A 57 -2.67 7.66 -11.17
CA THR A 57 -3.87 7.66 -12.03
C THR A 57 -4.00 8.94 -12.85
N LYS A 58 -3.73 10.11 -12.24
CA LYS A 58 -3.73 11.39 -12.97
C LYS A 58 -2.71 11.47 -14.10
N ARG A 59 -1.68 10.64 -14.07
CA ARG A 59 -0.63 10.54 -15.11
C ARG A 59 -0.89 9.38 -16.07
N GLY A 60 -2.02 8.70 -15.96
CA GLY A 60 -2.35 7.54 -16.78
C GLY A 60 -1.48 6.31 -16.48
N LYS A 61 -0.88 6.26 -15.28
CA LYS A 61 -0.02 5.15 -14.85
C LYS A 61 -0.81 4.20 -13.95
N HIS A 62 -0.52 2.92 -14.10
CA HIS A 62 -1.11 1.82 -13.35
C HIS A 62 -0.28 1.56 -12.09
N LEU A 63 -0.92 1.70 -10.93
CA LEU A 63 -0.33 1.40 -9.64
C LEU A 63 -0.97 0.11 -9.11
N HIS A 64 -0.14 -0.85 -8.70
CA HIS A 64 -0.56 -2.11 -8.11
C HIS A 64 -0.08 -2.15 -6.66
N LEU A 65 -0.99 -2.42 -5.72
CA LEU A 65 -0.64 -2.53 -4.30
C LEU A 65 -0.71 -4.00 -3.86
N ARG A 66 0.38 -4.54 -3.29
CA ARG A 66 0.50 -5.96 -2.87
C ARG A 66 0.78 -6.11 -1.37
N HIS A 67 0.35 -7.23 -0.79
CA HIS A 67 0.54 -7.57 0.63
C HIS A 67 0.05 -6.48 1.60
N LEU A 68 -0.99 -5.75 1.20
CA LEU A 68 -1.71 -4.87 2.11
C LEU A 68 -2.57 -5.71 3.05
N SER A 69 -2.65 -5.30 4.31
CA SER A 69 -3.60 -5.91 5.24
C SER A 69 -5.04 -5.78 4.70
N VAL A 70 -5.83 -6.83 4.86
CA VAL A 70 -7.24 -6.87 4.44
C VAL A 70 -8.03 -5.71 5.04
N ASP A 71 -7.79 -5.38 6.31
CA ASP A 71 -8.43 -4.26 6.99
C ASP A 71 -8.11 -2.91 6.34
N CYS A 72 -6.88 -2.74 5.86
CA CYS A 72 -6.48 -1.52 5.15
C CYS A 72 -7.09 -1.45 3.76
N THR A 73 -7.21 -2.59 3.08
CA THR A 73 -7.84 -2.66 1.76
C THR A 73 -9.29 -2.17 1.82
N ASN A 74 -10.03 -2.52 2.87
CA ASN A 74 -11.40 -2.06 3.08
C ASN A 74 -11.53 -0.55 3.35
N LEU A 75 -10.44 0.10 3.77
CA LEU A 75 -10.38 1.54 4.06
C LEU A 75 -9.91 2.36 2.86
N LEU A 76 -9.39 1.72 1.81
CA LEU A 76 -8.97 2.40 0.59
C LEU A 76 -10.19 2.75 -0.25
N ASN A 77 -10.45 4.05 -0.43
CA ASN A 77 -11.59 4.54 -1.19
C ASN A 77 -11.29 4.63 -2.69
N LYS A 78 -10.16 5.26 -3.07
CA LYS A 78 -9.79 5.49 -4.48
C LYS A 78 -8.77 4.49 -4.99
N ALA A 79 -7.88 4.04 -4.10
CA ALA A 79 -6.94 2.97 -4.40
C ALA A 79 -7.61 1.59 -4.44
N GLY A 80 -8.87 1.46 -3.96
CA GLY A 80 -9.59 0.18 -3.92
C GLY A 80 -9.62 -0.55 -5.27
N ASP A 81 -9.88 0.17 -6.36
CA ASP A 81 -9.90 -0.41 -7.73
C ASP A 81 -8.50 -0.74 -8.28
N LEU A 82 -7.46 -0.21 -7.65
CA LEU A 82 -6.04 -0.36 -8.02
C LEU A 82 -5.32 -1.40 -7.15
N VAL A 83 -6.01 -1.96 -6.15
CA VAL A 83 -5.45 -2.98 -5.27
C VAL A 83 -5.68 -4.35 -5.88
N GLU A 84 -4.65 -4.89 -6.52
CA GLU A 84 -4.57 -6.32 -6.79
C GLU A 84 -4.16 -7.05 -5.50
N VAL A 85 -5.16 -7.35 -4.65
CA VAL A 85 -4.97 -8.24 -3.50
C VAL A 85 -4.71 -9.65 -4.04
N ASN A 86 -3.45 -9.99 -4.23
CA ASN A 86 -3.04 -11.36 -4.53
C ASN A 86 -3.16 -12.21 -3.25
N TYR A 87 -4.37 -12.69 -2.99
CA TYR A 87 -4.66 -13.68 -1.94
C TYR A 87 -3.90 -15.00 -2.11
N GLU A 88 -3.32 -15.26 -3.29
CA GLU A 88 -2.70 -16.53 -3.66
C GLU A 88 -1.24 -16.69 -3.21
N GLU A 89 -0.54 -15.60 -2.87
CA GLU A 89 0.86 -15.63 -2.37
C GLU A 89 1.00 -15.25 -0.88
N ASP A 90 -0.09 -14.89 -0.19
CA ASP A 90 -0.03 -14.45 1.20
C ASP A 90 0.11 -15.67 2.15
N PRO A 91 1.22 -15.83 2.90
CA PRO A 91 1.30 -16.85 3.94
C PRO A 91 0.28 -16.50 5.02
N HIS A 92 -0.86 -17.20 5.03
CA HIS A 92 -1.94 -17.13 6.03
C HIS A 92 -1.46 -16.59 7.39
N TYR A 93 -1.52 -15.28 7.57
CA TYR A 93 -1.12 -14.68 8.82
C TYR A 93 -2.24 -14.94 9.81
N LYS A 94 -2.00 -15.88 10.73
CA LYS A 94 -2.87 -16.06 11.89
C LYS A 94 -2.79 -14.78 12.71
N VAL A 95 -3.84 -13.98 12.65
CA VAL A 95 -4.09 -12.95 13.66
C VAL A 95 -4.04 -13.67 15.00
N ALA A 96 -3.10 -13.27 15.86
CA ALA A 96 -3.07 -13.76 17.23
C ALA A 96 -4.37 -13.29 17.88
N ASP A 97 -5.29 -14.22 18.06
CA ASP A 97 -6.52 -14.06 18.81
C ASP A 97 -6.10 -13.77 20.27
N ASP A 98 -6.02 -12.48 20.63
CA ASP A 98 -5.93 -12.08 22.04
C ASP A 98 -7.31 -12.26 22.66
N LYS A 99 -7.63 -13.52 22.95
CA LYS A 99 -8.57 -13.92 23.99
C LYS A 99 -7.81 -14.72 25.03
N LEU A 100 -7.10 -14.00 25.89
CA LEU A 100 -6.57 -14.51 27.14
C LEU A 100 -7.26 -13.81 28.31
N ALA A 101 -8.02 -14.64 29.03
CA ALA A 101 -8.55 -14.50 30.40
C ALA A 101 -9.72 -13.54 30.66
#